data_AF-A0A151JAK9-F1
#
_entry.id   AF-A0A151JAK9-F1
#
_cell.length_a   1.000
_cell.length_b   1.000
_cell.length_c   1.000
_cell.angle_alpha   90.00
_cell.angle_beta   90.00
_cell.angle_gamma   90.00
#
_symmetry.space_group_name_H-M   'P 1'
#
loop_
_entity.id
_entity.type
_entity.pdbx_description
1 polymer ?
#
loop_
_entity_poly.entity_id
_entity_poly.type
_entity_poly.pdbx_seq_one_letter_code
_entity_poly.pdbx_strand_id
1 'polypeptide(L)'
;IHNLSAHKSKNLRPIPKKLQNSLSQYSPWMRICSGCRKYNPESIDTRSDISLLSDKNDIPESCKKTCTSREKELEEMLNGLKVKFLSLPPNDPLRISILTIAPECWSIHETAKEFNTTKYLVKKARKLKEVEGILATPVARAGKTLSPDILDEVRNFYESDENSRIMSNKKDVVTVKVNNQNERNQKRLMLCDVKNLHAQFKEVYPQFSIGKSKFAELRSKWCILAGANGTHSVCICTQHQNFKTMFDAVNLVKYTKDSDIPIQKYQDCFNFLLCKHPLPACYLRECQLCREKESFSDHLNSILQEKGSASNF
;
A
#
# COMPACT_ATOMS: atom_id res chain seq x y z
N ILE A 1 -18.52 38.57 -42.10
CA ILE A 1 -17.52 39.65 -41.94
C ILE A 1 -17.94 40.44 -40.70
N HIS A 2 -17.36 40.15 -39.53
CA HIS A 2 -17.68 40.88 -38.29
C HIS A 2 -16.70 42.04 -38.11
N ASN A 3 -17.27 43.23 -37.88
CA ASN A 3 -16.61 44.53 -37.83
C ASN A 3 -15.48 44.57 -36.77
N LEU A 4 -14.22 44.71 -37.22
CA LEU A 4 -13.00 44.68 -36.40
C LEU A 4 -12.73 45.97 -35.60
N SER A 5 -13.60 46.97 -35.69
CA SER A 5 -13.43 48.27 -35.03
C SER A 5 -13.89 48.34 -33.56
N ALA A 6 -14.54 47.29 -33.03
CA ALA A 6 -15.25 47.37 -31.75
C ALA A 6 -14.54 46.77 -30.51
N HIS A 7 -13.27 46.35 -30.58
CA HIS A 7 -12.59 45.72 -29.44
C HIS A 7 -11.34 46.45 -28.96
N LYS A 8 -11.49 47.74 -28.59
CA LYS A 8 -10.51 48.45 -27.75
C LYS A 8 -10.80 48.20 -26.26
N SER A 9 -10.41 47.05 -25.71
CA SER A 9 -10.36 46.89 -24.24
C SER A 9 -9.28 45.90 -23.74
N LYS A 10 -8.28 46.50 -23.08
CA LYS A 10 -7.33 46.08 -22.01
C LYS A 10 -6.79 44.64 -21.84
N ASN A 11 -7.24 43.60 -22.55
CA ASN A 11 -6.70 42.24 -22.37
C ASN A 11 -6.52 41.48 -23.71
N LEU A 12 -5.69 42.04 -24.59
CA LEU A 12 -5.36 41.46 -25.88
C LEU A 12 -4.19 40.46 -25.76
N ARG A 13 -4.43 39.20 -26.16
CA ARG A 13 -3.43 38.11 -26.09
C ARG A 13 -3.09 37.58 -27.49
N PRO A 14 -1.90 36.98 -27.67
CA PRO A 14 -1.51 36.36 -28.94
C PRO A 14 -2.47 35.25 -29.36
N ILE A 15 -2.73 35.14 -30.66
CA ILE A 15 -3.63 34.13 -31.22
C ILE A 15 -3.02 32.72 -31.06
N PRO A 16 -3.76 31.72 -30.55
CA PRO A 16 -3.29 30.34 -30.48
C PRO A 16 -3.03 29.76 -31.88
N LYS A 17 -1.94 28.99 -32.05
CA LYS A 17 -1.56 28.36 -33.33
C LYS A 17 -2.69 27.60 -34.04
N LYS A 18 -3.61 26.99 -33.28
CA LYS A 18 -4.79 26.28 -33.82
C LYS A 18 -5.72 27.19 -34.63
N LEU A 19 -5.88 28.46 -34.24
CA LEU A 19 -6.71 29.45 -34.93
C LEU A 19 -5.95 30.18 -36.06
N GLN A 20 -4.61 30.21 -36.02
CA GLN A 20 -3.79 30.75 -37.11
C GLN A 20 -3.92 29.89 -38.38
N ASN A 21 -4.03 28.57 -38.22
CA ASN A 21 -4.17 27.64 -39.35
C ASN A 21 -5.54 27.72 -40.04
N SER A 22 -6.58 28.12 -39.31
CA SER A 22 -7.96 28.21 -39.84
C SER A 22 -8.31 29.60 -40.41
N LEU A 23 -7.49 30.61 -40.16
CA LEU A 23 -7.73 32.00 -40.57
C LEU A 23 -6.47 32.56 -41.25
N SER A 24 -6.22 32.11 -42.47
CA SER A 24 -5.05 32.45 -43.31
C SER A 24 -4.95 33.94 -43.72
N GLN A 25 -5.89 34.79 -43.28
CA GLN A 25 -5.93 36.22 -43.61
C GLN A 25 -5.35 37.14 -42.52
N TYR A 26 -4.80 36.62 -41.42
CA TYR A 26 -4.29 37.48 -40.33
C TYR A 26 -2.83 37.23 -40.00
N SER A 27 -2.08 38.33 -39.88
CA SER A 27 -0.64 38.33 -39.62
C SER A 27 -0.31 37.80 -38.20
N PRO A 28 0.83 37.10 -37.98
CA PRO A 28 1.16 36.42 -36.72
C PRO A 28 1.16 37.29 -35.46
N TRP A 29 1.26 38.61 -35.64
CA TRP A 29 1.41 39.60 -34.57
C TRP A 29 0.08 40.15 -34.06
N MET A 30 -1.05 39.79 -34.69
CA MET A 30 -2.36 40.24 -34.25
C MET A 30 -2.76 39.60 -32.92
N ARG A 31 -3.42 40.40 -32.07
CA ARG A 31 -3.89 39.98 -30.74
C ARG A 31 -5.41 39.99 -30.69
N ILE A 32 -6.00 39.00 -30.03
CA ILE A 32 -7.45 38.83 -29.93
C ILE A 32 -7.93 39.00 -28.49
N CYS A 33 -9.17 39.44 -28.32
CA CYS A 33 -9.81 39.53 -27.01
C CYS A 33 -10.22 38.12 -26.51
N SER A 34 -10.47 38.01 -25.21
CA SER A 34 -10.85 36.72 -24.60
C SER A 34 -12.19 36.17 -25.09
N GLY A 35 -13.12 37.04 -25.52
CA GLY A 35 -14.41 36.65 -26.07
C GLY A 35 -14.26 35.96 -27.42
N CYS A 36 -13.56 36.60 -28.37
CA CYS A 36 -13.32 36.06 -29.71
C CYS A 36 -12.46 34.78 -29.69
N ARG A 37 -11.63 34.56 -28.64
CA ARG A 37 -10.89 33.30 -28.47
C ARG A 37 -11.78 32.10 -28.17
N LYS A 38 -12.93 32.32 -27.51
CA LYS A 38 -13.88 31.27 -27.14
C LYS A 38 -14.94 31.02 -28.22
N TYR A 39 -14.95 31.83 -29.28
CA TYR A 39 -15.85 31.65 -30.39
C TYR A 39 -15.47 30.38 -31.16
N ASN A 40 -16.33 29.38 -31.13
CA ASN A 40 -16.23 28.18 -31.95
C ASN A 40 -17.22 28.34 -33.12
N PRO A 41 -16.77 28.36 -34.39
CA PRO A 41 -17.68 28.58 -35.52
C PRO A 41 -18.71 27.44 -35.73
N GLU A 42 -18.66 26.35 -34.96
CA GLU A 42 -19.53 25.18 -35.11
C GLU A 42 -20.78 25.16 -34.22
N SER A 43 -21.05 26.19 -33.40
CA SER A 43 -22.28 26.27 -32.61
C SER A 43 -23.19 27.38 -33.12
N ILE A 44 -24.03 27.07 -34.11
CA ILE A 44 -25.26 27.81 -34.37
C ILE A 44 -26.40 26.95 -33.82
N ASP A 45 -26.98 27.40 -32.71
CA ASP A 45 -28.26 26.96 -32.18
C ASP A 45 -29.37 27.36 -33.16
N THR A 46 -30.20 26.40 -33.59
CA THR A 46 -31.45 26.68 -34.30
C THR A 46 -32.64 26.06 -33.57
N ARG A 47 -33.26 26.87 -32.72
CA ARG A 47 -34.70 26.93 -32.40
C ARG A 47 -34.95 28.39 -32.04
N SER A 48 -35.91 29.14 -32.55
CA SER A 48 -37.00 28.96 -33.50
C SER A 48 -37.48 30.39 -33.81
N ASP A 49 -37.94 30.66 -35.03
CA ASP A 49 -39.27 31.28 -35.28
C ASP A 49 -39.45 31.63 -36.76
N ILE A 50 -40.69 31.40 -37.19
CA ILE A 50 -41.22 31.40 -38.55
C ILE A 50 -41.53 32.83 -38.97
N SER A 51 -41.08 33.25 -40.16
CA SER A 51 -41.91 34.03 -41.12
C SER A 51 -41.17 34.38 -42.42
N LEU A 52 -41.69 33.86 -43.54
CA LEU A 52 -41.94 34.55 -44.82
C LEU A 52 -40.80 35.17 -45.66
N LEU A 53 -40.78 34.72 -46.93
CA LEU A 53 -40.45 35.39 -48.20
C LEU A 53 -39.17 34.97 -48.96
N SER A 54 -39.44 34.21 -50.02
CA SER A 54 -38.95 34.30 -51.41
C SER A 54 -37.47 34.55 -51.74
N ASP A 55 -36.99 33.61 -52.56
CA ASP A 55 -36.19 33.81 -53.77
C ASP A 55 -34.65 33.88 -53.70
N LYS A 56 -34.08 32.92 -54.46
CA LYS A 56 -32.85 32.92 -55.27
C LYS A 56 -31.55 32.40 -54.63
N ASN A 57 -31.18 31.20 -55.10
CA ASN A 57 -29.91 30.82 -55.71
C ASN A 57 -28.62 31.30 -55.03
N ASP A 58 -27.88 30.38 -54.40
CA ASP A 58 -26.67 29.79 -54.99
C ASP A 58 -25.96 28.91 -53.94
N ILE A 59 -25.73 27.65 -54.31
CA ILE A 59 -25.00 26.65 -53.52
C ILE A 59 -23.50 26.80 -53.79
N PRO A 60 -22.63 26.76 -52.77
CA PRO A 60 -21.34 26.10 -52.88
C PRO A 60 -21.34 24.80 -52.07
N GLU A 61 -20.97 23.75 -52.77
CA GLU A 61 -21.09 22.35 -52.41
C GLU A 61 -19.95 21.88 -51.50
N SER A 62 -20.27 21.48 -50.26
CA SER A 62 -19.38 20.65 -49.42
C SER A 62 -20.09 20.16 -48.15
N CYS A 63 -20.04 18.84 -47.94
CA CYS A 63 -20.59 18.06 -46.83
C CYS A 63 -22.11 17.81 -46.82
N LYS A 64 -22.60 17.15 -47.87
CA LYS A 64 -23.82 16.32 -47.76
C LYS A 64 -23.51 15.17 -46.78
N LYS A 65 -24.02 15.23 -45.55
CA LYS A 65 -24.10 14.05 -44.66
C LYS A 65 -24.81 12.96 -45.44
N THR A 66 -24.13 11.85 -45.71
CA THR A 66 -24.80 10.66 -46.24
C THR A 66 -25.80 10.23 -45.17
N CYS A 67 -27.10 10.39 -45.47
CA CYS A 67 -28.16 9.84 -44.64
C CYS A 67 -28.05 8.33 -44.74
N THR A 68 -27.25 7.73 -43.86
CA THR A 68 -27.23 6.28 -43.70
C THR A 68 -28.56 5.86 -43.08
N SER A 69 -29.07 4.68 -43.45
CA SER A 69 -30.26 4.15 -42.80
C SER A 69 -30.03 4.09 -41.27
N ARG A 70 -31.07 4.37 -40.49
CA ARG A 70 -31.01 4.38 -39.01
C ARG A 70 -30.36 3.12 -38.43
N GLU A 71 -30.55 1.99 -39.10
CA GLU A 71 -29.96 0.69 -38.76
C GLU A 71 -28.42 0.73 -38.75
N LYS A 72 -27.81 1.34 -39.77
CA LYS A 72 -26.33 1.43 -39.89
C LYS A 72 -25.73 2.27 -38.76
N GLU A 73 -26.40 3.36 -38.40
CA GLU A 73 -25.95 4.22 -37.28
C GLU A 73 -25.98 3.46 -35.94
N LEU A 74 -27.02 2.65 -35.72
CA LEU A 74 -27.16 1.84 -34.52
C LEU A 74 -26.13 0.71 -34.46
N GLU A 75 -25.85 0.07 -35.60
CA GLU A 75 -24.77 -0.92 -35.72
C GLU A 75 -23.41 -0.31 -35.42
N GLU A 76 -23.14 0.91 -35.90
CA GLU A 76 -21.90 1.64 -35.60
C GLU A 76 -21.76 1.91 -34.10
N MET A 77 -22.83 2.41 -33.44
CA MET A 77 -22.85 2.62 -32.00
C MET A 77 -22.62 1.33 -31.21
N LEU A 78 -23.28 0.24 -31.60
CA LEU A 78 -23.13 -1.07 -30.96
C LEU A 78 -21.70 -1.61 -31.13
N ASN A 79 -21.12 -1.46 -32.32
CA ASN A 79 -19.74 -1.85 -32.58
C ASN A 79 -18.75 -1.03 -31.75
N GLY A 80 -18.99 0.27 -31.57
CA GLY A 80 -18.20 1.10 -30.65
C GLY A 80 -18.23 0.59 -29.21
N LEU A 81 -19.40 0.17 -28.72
CA LEU A 81 -19.55 -0.43 -27.39
C LEU A 81 -18.82 -1.78 -27.27
N LYS A 82 -18.88 -2.63 -28.31
CA LYS A 82 -18.15 -3.91 -28.34
C LYS A 82 -16.64 -3.70 -28.30
N VAL A 83 -16.11 -2.79 -29.11
CA VAL A 83 -14.68 -2.46 -29.12
C VAL A 83 -14.26 -1.95 -27.74
N LYS A 84 -15.05 -1.06 -27.14
CA LYS A 84 -14.76 -0.58 -25.78
C LYS A 84 -14.79 -1.72 -24.77
N PHE A 85 -15.78 -2.60 -24.81
CA PHE A 85 -15.90 -3.75 -23.90
C PHE A 85 -14.70 -4.70 -23.99
N LEU A 86 -14.22 -4.98 -25.20
CA LEU A 86 -13.06 -5.84 -25.42
C LEU A 86 -11.74 -5.21 -24.95
N SER A 87 -11.63 -3.88 -25.02
CA SER A 87 -10.45 -3.15 -24.54
C SER A 87 -10.28 -3.14 -23.00
N LEU A 88 -11.35 -3.43 -22.25
CA LEU A 88 -11.35 -3.34 -20.78
C LEU A 88 -10.85 -4.65 -20.13
N PRO A 89 -10.15 -4.58 -18.98
CA PRO A 89 -9.72 -5.77 -18.26
C PRO A 89 -10.92 -6.58 -17.71
N PRO A 90 -10.80 -7.91 -17.52
CA PRO A 90 -11.94 -8.77 -17.18
C PRO A 90 -12.75 -8.39 -15.93
N ASN A 91 -12.11 -7.72 -14.96
CA ASN A 91 -12.72 -7.34 -13.67
C ASN A 91 -13.12 -5.86 -13.60
N ASP A 92 -13.09 -5.14 -14.73
CA ASP A 92 -13.47 -3.72 -14.76
C ASP A 92 -14.99 -3.56 -14.55
N PRO A 93 -15.44 -2.71 -13.60
CA PRO A 93 -16.85 -2.43 -13.37
C PRO A 93 -17.59 -1.93 -14.63
N LEU A 94 -16.91 -1.20 -15.52
CA LEU A 94 -17.48 -0.65 -16.75
C LEU A 94 -17.98 -1.74 -17.71
N ARG A 95 -17.42 -2.95 -17.64
CA ARG A 95 -17.89 -4.08 -18.46
C ARG A 95 -19.33 -4.43 -18.12
N ILE A 96 -19.68 -4.43 -16.83
CA ILE A 96 -21.06 -4.69 -16.39
C ILE A 96 -21.95 -3.53 -16.79
N SER A 97 -21.48 -2.29 -16.67
CA SER A 97 -22.23 -1.09 -17.08
C SER A 97 -22.56 -1.10 -18.57
N ILE A 98 -21.62 -1.44 -19.45
CA ILE A 98 -21.87 -1.54 -20.90
C ILE A 98 -22.96 -2.58 -21.21
N LEU A 99 -22.94 -3.72 -20.52
CA LEU A 99 -23.93 -4.78 -20.72
C LEU A 99 -25.36 -4.38 -20.28
N THR A 100 -25.53 -3.34 -19.47
CA THR A 100 -26.88 -2.83 -19.11
C THR A 100 -27.58 -2.12 -20.27
N ILE A 101 -26.83 -1.69 -21.30
CA ILE A 101 -27.37 -1.03 -22.50
C ILE A 101 -28.06 -2.05 -23.42
N ALA A 102 -27.78 -3.35 -23.26
CA ALA A 102 -28.33 -4.39 -24.12
C ALA A 102 -29.88 -4.32 -24.20
N PRO A 103 -30.46 -4.47 -25.41
CA PRO A 103 -31.90 -4.49 -25.60
C PRO A 103 -32.58 -5.60 -24.78
N GLU A 104 -33.80 -5.33 -24.31
CA GLU A 104 -34.59 -6.30 -23.54
C GLU A 104 -35.09 -7.47 -24.38
N CYS A 105 -35.23 -7.25 -25.70
CA CYS A 105 -35.62 -8.29 -26.65
C CYS A 105 -34.56 -9.38 -26.85
N TRP A 106 -33.31 -9.14 -26.46
CA TRP A 106 -32.27 -10.16 -26.56
C TRP A 106 -32.41 -11.17 -25.43
N SER A 107 -32.11 -12.43 -25.70
CA SER A 107 -31.89 -13.44 -24.66
C SER A 107 -30.53 -13.26 -23.99
N ILE A 108 -30.37 -13.84 -22.80
CA ILE A 108 -29.08 -13.85 -22.08
C ILE A 108 -27.99 -14.51 -22.94
N HIS A 109 -28.36 -15.52 -23.73
CA HIS A 109 -27.42 -16.20 -24.62
C HIS A 109 -26.99 -15.29 -25.77
N GLU A 110 -27.92 -14.62 -26.43
CA GLU A 110 -27.60 -13.74 -27.56
C GLU A 110 -26.70 -12.59 -27.11
N THR A 111 -27.02 -11.95 -25.98
CA THR A 111 -26.17 -10.88 -25.43
C THR A 111 -24.76 -11.40 -25.10
N ALA A 112 -24.65 -12.61 -24.54
CA ALA A 112 -23.37 -13.22 -24.21
C ALA A 112 -22.53 -13.53 -25.47
N LYS A 113 -23.18 -14.00 -26.54
CA LYS A 113 -22.53 -14.26 -27.83
C LYS A 113 -22.06 -12.97 -28.48
N GLU A 114 -22.90 -11.93 -28.46
CA GLU A 114 -22.66 -10.66 -29.15
C GLU A 114 -21.52 -9.84 -28.52
N PHE A 115 -21.39 -9.88 -27.19
CA PHE A 115 -20.30 -9.23 -26.45
C PHE A 115 -19.13 -10.18 -26.11
N ASN A 116 -19.16 -11.43 -26.58
CA ASN A 116 -18.19 -12.49 -26.25
C ASN A 116 -17.88 -12.57 -24.75
N THR A 117 -18.91 -12.76 -23.93
CA THR A 117 -18.82 -12.74 -22.46
C THR A 117 -19.52 -13.93 -21.82
N THR A 118 -19.36 -14.09 -20.50
CA THR A 118 -20.00 -15.16 -19.76
C THR A 118 -21.48 -14.84 -19.51
N LYS A 119 -22.33 -15.88 -19.54
CA LYS A 119 -23.76 -15.75 -19.18
C LYS A 119 -23.96 -15.18 -17.77
N TYR A 120 -23.02 -15.41 -16.86
CA TYR A 120 -23.04 -14.86 -15.50
C TYR A 120 -22.95 -13.33 -15.49
N LEU A 121 -22.03 -12.73 -16.27
CA LEU A 121 -21.90 -11.27 -16.35
C LEU A 121 -23.16 -10.61 -16.91
N VAL A 122 -23.77 -11.21 -17.94
CA VAL A 122 -25.04 -10.72 -18.51
C VAL A 122 -26.17 -10.79 -17.49
N LYS A 123 -26.30 -11.91 -16.75
CA LYS A 123 -27.29 -12.03 -15.67
C LYS A 123 -27.09 -10.97 -14.59
N LYS A 124 -25.84 -10.69 -14.22
CA LYS A 124 -25.50 -9.65 -13.24
C LYS A 124 -25.85 -8.25 -13.75
N ALA A 125 -25.57 -7.95 -15.02
CA ALA A 125 -25.90 -6.68 -15.63
C ALA A 125 -27.42 -6.45 -15.75
N ARG A 126 -28.21 -7.48 -16.09
CA ARG A 126 -29.68 -7.36 -16.11
C ARG A 126 -30.27 -7.05 -14.75
N LYS A 127 -29.84 -7.77 -13.72
CA LYS A 127 -30.23 -7.48 -12.33
C LYS A 127 -29.86 -6.06 -11.92
N LEU A 128 -28.69 -5.58 -12.33
CA LEU A 128 -28.25 -4.21 -12.05
C LEU A 128 -29.10 -3.19 -12.82
N LYS A 129 -29.45 -3.47 -14.08
CA LYS A 129 -30.33 -2.64 -14.92
C LYS A 129 -31.73 -2.52 -14.31
N GLU A 130 -32.27 -3.59 -13.77
CA GLU A 130 -33.58 -3.61 -13.11
C GLU A 130 -33.63 -2.72 -11.85
N VAL A 131 -32.52 -2.65 -11.09
CA VAL A 131 -32.45 -1.90 -9.82
C VAL A 131 -32.04 -0.44 -10.03
N GLU A 132 -31.00 -0.19 -10.84
CA GLU A 132 -30.34 1.12 -10.97
C GLU A 132 -30.44 1.74 -12.38
N GLY A 133 -30.97 1.00 -13.36
CA GLY A 133 -31.16 1.48 -14.73
C GLY A 133 -29.97 1.30 -15.68
N ILE A 134 -30.02 2.00 -16.81
CA ILE A 134 -29.00 1.94 -17.87
C ILE A 134 -27.73 2.66 -17.41
N LEU A 135 -26.56 2.08 -17.72
CA LEU A 135 -25.23 2.56 -17.31
C LEU A 135 -24.97 2.53 -15.79
N ALA A 136 -25.70 1.71 -15.05
CA ALA A 136 -25.45 1.47 -13.64
C ALA A 136 -24.03 0.94 -13.40
N THR A 137 -23.37 1.45 -12.35
CA THR A 137 -22.00 1.05 -12.00
C THR A 137 -22.06 0.05 -10.84
N PRO A 138 -21.50 -1.17 -10.98
CA PRO A 138 -21.56 -2.13 -9.89
C PRO A 138 -20.80 -1.58 -8.68
N VAL A 139 -21.49 -1.48 -7.55
CA VAL A 139 -20.86 -1.09 -6.29
C VAL A 139 -19.78 -2.11 -5.94
N ALA A 140 -18.58 -1.61 -5.63
CA ALA A 140 -17.51 -2.46 -5.12
C ALA A 140 -18.00 -3.14 -3.84
N ARG A 141 -17.85 -4.47 -3.74
CA ARG A 141 -18.25 -5.18 -2.52
C ARG A 141 -17.44 -4.61 -1.35
N ALA A 142 -18.09 -3.85 -0.47
CA ALA A 142 -17.50 -3.46 0.79
C ALA A 142 -17.13 -4.77 1.52
N GLY A 143 -15.86 -4.90 1.91
CA GLY A 143 -15.43 -6.03 2.73
C GLY A 143 -16.19 -6.06 4.05
N LYS A 144 -16.18 -7.20 4.75
CA LYS A 144 -16.67 -7.26 6.12
C LYS A 144 -15.89 -6.25 6.96
N THR A 145 -16.57 -5.22 7.44
CA THR A 145 -16.02 -4.26 8.40
C THR A 145 -15.89 -4.96 9.76
N LEU A 146 -14.71 -4.85 10.37
CA LEU A 146 -14.51 -5.32 11.74
C LEU A 146 -15.24 -4.37 12.70
N SER A 147 -15.74 -4.90 13.81
CA SER A 147 -16.29 -4.04 14.87
C SER A 147 -15.18 -3.15 15.45
N PRO A 148 -15.51 -1.92 15.86
CA PRO A 148 -14.54 -1.00 16.45
C PRO A 148 -13.87 -1.61 17.69
N ASP A 149 -14.63 -2.36 18.49
CA ASP A 149 -14.13 -3.04 19.70
C ASP A 149 -12.95 -3.98 19.39
N ILE A 150 -13.02 -4.73 18.28
CA ILE A 150 -11.92 -5.62 17.86
C ILE A 150 -10.67 -4.80 17.51
N LEU A 151 -10.84 -3.62 16.91
CA LEU A 151 -9.72 -2.78 16.49
C LEU A 151 -8.95 -2.24 17.70
N ASP A 152 -9.68 -1.83 18.74
CA ASP A 152 -9.08 -1.29 19.95
C ASP A 152 -8.44 -2.41 20.78
N GLU A 153 -9.05 -3.60 20.88
CA GLU A 153 -8.43 -4.75 21.55
C GLU A 153 -7.17 -5.23 20.85
N VAL A 154 -7.16 -5.29 19.51
CA VAL A 154 -5.95 -5.63 18.77
C VAL A 154 -4.86 -4.58 19.00
N ARG A 155 -5.21 -3.28 19.05
CA ARG A 155 -4.24 -2.20 19.34
C ARG A 155 -3.65 -2.36 20.74
N ASN A 156 -4.50 -2.55 21.74
CA ASN A 156 -4.10 -2.76 23.13
C ASN A 156 -3.21 -4.01 23.26
N PHE A 157 -3.54 -5.08 22.54
CA PHE A 157 -2.75 -6.31 22.56
C PHE A 157 -1.33 -6.10 22.02
N TYR A 158 -1.18 -5.33 20.93
CA TYR A 158 0.14 -4.96 20.42
C TYR A 158 0.91 -4.05 21.38
N GLU A 159 0.21 -3.16 22.09
CA GLU A 159 0.81 -2.17 22.99
C GLU A 159 1.04 -2.69 24.42
N SER A 160 0.57 -3.89 24.73
CA SER A 160 0.88 -4.56 26.00
C SER A 160 2.39 -4.74 26.18
N ASP A 161 2.87 -4.46 27.39
CA ASP A 161 4.27 -4.63 27.79
C ASP A 161 4.73 -6.10 27.79
N GLU A 162 3.78 -7.04 27.75
CA GLU A 162 4.03 -8.47 27.59
C GLU A 162 4.43 -8.83 26.15
N ASN A 163 3.87 -8.11 25.18
CA ASN A 163 4.02 -8.40 23.75
C ASN A 163 5.01 -7.47 23.05
N SER A 164 5.18 -6.25 23.55
CA SER A 164 6.11 -5.26 23.03
C SER A 164 6.78 -4.46 24.13
N ARG A 165 7.99 -3.95 23.88
CA ARG A 165 8.75 -3.12 24.84
C ARG A 165 9.03 -1.75 24.24
N ILE A 166 8.86 -0.69 25.03
CA ILE A 166 9.22 0.67 24.63
C ILE A 166 10.74 0.75 24.42
N MET A 167 11.17 1.32 23.30
CA MET A 167 12.59 1.57 23.03
C MET A 167 13.10 2.73 23.89
N SER A 168 14.22 2.55 24.59
CA SER A 168 14.72 3.55 25.55
C SER A 168 15.26 4.84 24.93
N ASN A 169 15.61 4.84 23.65
CA ASN A 169 16.29 5.97 23.00
C ASN A 169 15.30 7.07 22.60
N LYS A 170 15.59 8.33 22.95
CA LYS A 170 14.77 9.51 22.62
C LYS A 170 14.60 9.72 21.11
N LYS A 171 15.55 9.27 20.29
CA LYS A 171 15.45 9.36 18.82
C LYS A 171 14.49 8.32 18.22
N ASP A 172 14.11 7.30 18.99
CA ASP A 172 13.24 6.23 18.55
C ASP A 172 11.77 6.62 18.68
N VAL A 173 11.38 7.64 17.92
CA VAL A 173 10.02 8.20 17.89
C VAL A 173 9.47 8.14 16.47
N VAL A 174 8.18 7.80 16.33
CA VAL A 174 7.43 7.82 15.07
C VAL A 174 6.38 8.92 15.16
N THR A 175 6.35 9.79 14.15
CA THR A 175 5.27 10.80 14.02
C THR A 175 4.15 10.21 13.18
N VAL A 176 2.95 10.14 13.74
CA VAL A 176 1.75 9.66 13.06
C VAL A 176 0.74 10.80 12.97
N LYS A 177 0.12 10.96 11.80
CA LYS A 177 -0.94 11.95 11.61
C LYS A 177 -2.27 11.33 12.00
N VAL A 178 -2.84 11.77 13.12
CA VAL A 178 -4.16 11.36 13.62
C VAL A 178 -5.04 12.61 13.60
N ASN A 179 -6.22 12.55 12.97
CA ASN A 179 -7.17 13.66 12.92
C ASN A 179 -6.57 15.02 12.49
N ASN A 180 -5.71 15.01 11.47
CA ASN A 180 -4.93 16.17 10.99
C ASN A 180 -3.91 16.77 11.97
N GLN A 181 -3.71 16.17 13.13
CA GLN A 181 -2.67 16.53 14.09
C GLN A 181 -1.51 15.52 14.03
N ASN A 182 -0.30 16.00 14.26
CA ASN A 182 0.89 15.16 14.28
C ASN A 182 1.17 14.72 15.71
N GLU A 183 0.92 13.45 16.01
CA GLU A 183 1.21 12.84 17.29
C GLU A 183 2.56 12.12 17.22
N ARG A 184 3.38 12.29 18.27
CA ARG A 184 4.69 11.65 18.38
C ARG A 184 4.60 10.48 19.36
N ASN A 185 4.72 9.26 18.85
CA ASN A 185 4.68 8.04 19.64
C ASN A 185 6.05 7.38 19.69
N GLN A 186 6.47 6.92 20.86
CA GLN A 186 7.74 6.21 21.02
C GLN A 186 7.65 4.82 20.38
N LYS A 187 8.71 4.40 19.70
CA LYS A 187 8.77 3.08 19.08
C LYS A 187 8.70 2.00 20.16
N ARG A 188 7.94 0.95 19.85
CA ARG A 188 7.82 -0.26 20.65
C ARG A 188 8.37 -1.43 19.85
N LEU A 189 9.32 -2.17 20.40
CA LEU A 189 9.86 -3.39 19.80
C LEU A 189 8.96 -4.57 20.16
N MET A 190 8.40 -5.26 19.18
CA MET A 190 7.65 -6.49 19.40
C MET A 190 8.60 -7.63 19.79
N LEU A 191 8.23 -8.38 20.83
CA LEU A 191 9.04 -9.48 21.36
C LEU A 191 8.87 -10.79 20.58
N CYS A 192 7.81 -10.90 19.78
CA CYS A 192 7.46 -12.09 19.02
C CYS A 192 7.05 -11.74 17.59
N ASP A 193 7.12 -12.75 16.72
CA ASP A 193 6.63 -12.62 15.34
C ASP A 193 5.12 -12.44 15.30
N VAL A 194 4.63 -11.72 14.28
CA VAL A 194 3.19 -11.50 14.05
C VAL A 194 2.41 -12.82 13.96
N LYS A 195 3.04 -13.90 13.49
CA LYS A 195 2.42 -15.23 13.43
C LYS A 195 2.11 -15.77 14.83
N ASN A 196 3.08 -15.71 15.75
CA ASN A 196 2.93 -16.24 17.10
C ASN A 196 2.02 -15.33 17.92
N LEU A 197 2.15 -14.02 17.74
CA LEU A 197 1.30 -13.04 18.40
C LEU A 197 -0.18 -13.20 18.00
N HIS A 198 -0.46 -13.52 16.73
CA HIS A 198 -1.83 -13.82 16.28
C HIS A 198 -2.38 -15.11 16.89
N ALA A 199 -1.54 -16.13 17.09
CA ALA A 199 -1.94 -17.36 17.76
C ALA A 199 -2.31 -17.09 19.22
N GLN A 200 -1.47 -16.35 19.95
CA GLN A 200 -1.74 -15.92 21.33
C GLN A 200 -3.00 -15.06 21.43
N PHE A 201 -3.20 -14.12 20.49
CA PHE A 201 -4.41 -13.30 20.47
C PHE A 201 -5.69 -14.16 20.35
N LYS A 202 -5.65 -15.22 19.54
CA LYS A 202 -6.79 -16.14 19.38
C LYS A 202 -7.03 -17.02 20.61
N GLU A 203 -5.97 -17.34 21.36
CA GLU A 203 -6.08 -18.08 22.62
C GLU A 203 -6.72 -17.22 23.71
N VAL A 204 -6.32 -15.94 23.80
CA VAL A 204 -6.87 -14.99 24.78
C VAL A 204 -8.28 -14.52 24.41
N TYR A 205 -8.53 -14.30 23.12
CA TYR A 205 -9.81 -13.77 22.62
C TYR A 205 -10.45 -14.68 21.55
N PRO A 206 -10.94 -15.88 21.93
CA PRO A 206 -11.55 -16.82 20.99
C PRO A 206 -12.84 -16.30 20.34
N GLN A 207 -13.50 -15.31 20.95
CA GLN A 207 -14.71 -14.66 20.42
C GLN A 207 -14.45 -13.82 19.15
N PHE A 208 -13.21 -13.34 18.96
CA PHE A 208 -12.89 -12.45 17.84
C PHE A 208 -12.38 -13.22 16.62
N SER A 209 -13.20 -13.28 15.58
CA SER A 209 -12.83 -13.91 14.31
C SER A 209 -12.02 -12.94 13.44
N ILE A 210 -10.69 -12.91 13.67
CA ILE A 210 -9.75 -12.12 12.85
C ILE A 210 -8.76 -12.99 12.09
N GLY A 211 -8.62 -12.71 10.79
CA GLY A 211 -7.62 -13.33 9.92
C GLY A 211 -6.23 -12.75 10.12
N LYS A 212 -5.18 -13.56 9.91
CA LYS A 212 -3.78 -13.15 10.12
C LYS A 212 -3.39 -11.90 9.32
N SER A 213 -3.80 -11.82 8.04
CA SER A 213 -3.48 -10.66 7.19
C SER A 213 -4.08 -9.38 7.76
N LYS A 214 -5.34 -9.45 8.24
CA LYS A 214 -5.99 -8.27 8.82
C LYS A 214 -5.38 -7.88 10.16
N PHE A 215 -5.05 -8.86 11.00
CA PHE A 215 -4.32 -8.63 12.24
C PHE A 215 -2.98 -7.91 11.99
N ALA A 216 -2.21 -8.37 10.99
CA ALA A 216 -0.94 -7.76 10.62
C ALA A 216 -1.09 -6.32 10.08
N GLU A 217 -2.17 -6.03 9.35
CA GLU A 217 -2.51 -4.67 8.88
C GLU A 217 -2.87 -3.71 10.03
N LEU A 218 -3.50 -4.23 11.09
CA LEU A 218 -3.94 -3.43 12.25
C LEU A 218 -2.81 -3.05 13.21
N ARG A 219 -1.61 -3.56 13.00
CA ARG A 219 -0.43 -3.21 13.78
C ARG A 219 -0.17 -1.70 13.76
N SER A 220 -0.09 -1.09 14.94
CA SER A 220 0.30 0.30 15.11
C SER A 220 1.65 0.59 14.45
N LYS A 221 1.80 1.77 13.83
CA LYS A 221 3.02 2.15 13.09
C LYS A 221 4.26 2.22 13.97
N TRP A 222 4.09 2.51 15.26
CA TRP A 222 5.18 2.56 16.24
C TRP A 222 5.57 1.18 16.78
N CYS A 223 4.81 0.11 16.53
CA CYS A 223 5.18 -1.25 16.90
C CYS A 223 6.04 -1.88 15.81
N ILE A 224 7.33 -2.08 16.07
CA ILE A 224 8.36 -2.49 15.12
C ILE A 224 8.72 -3.97 15.32
N LEU A 225 8.99 -4.66 14.21
CA LEU A 225 9.47 -6.05 14.20
C LEU A 225 10.93 -6.16 14.67
N ALA A 226 11.25 -7.25 15.35
CA ALA A 226 12.63 -7.63 15.60
C ALA A 226 13.39 -7.78 14.27
N GLY A 227 14.58 -7.16 14.17
CA GLY A 227 15.41 -7.17 12.96
C GLY A 227 15.46 -5.84 12.20
N ALA A 228 14.66 -4.83 12.57
CA ALA A 228 14.84 -3.48 12.06
C ALA A 228 16.17 -2.88 12.55
N ASN A 229 16.79 -1.97 11.77
CA ASN A 229 18.05 -1.34 12.15
C ASN A 229 17.98 -0.73 13.56
N GLY A 230 18.90 -1.11 14.44
CA GLY A 230 18.92 -0.69 15.85
C GLY A 230 18.15 -1.61 16.82
N THR A 231 17.55 -2.70 16.35
CA THR A 231 16.82 -3.69 17.18
C THR A 231 17.62 -4.97 17.43
N HIS A 232 18.95 -4.92 17.29
CA HIS A 232 19.81 -6.07 17.54
C HIS A 232 19.60 -6.58 18.97
N SER A 233 19.35 -7.87 19.10
CA SER A 233 19.17 -8.60 20.35
C SER A 233 20.50 -8.74 21.10
N VAL A 234 21.13 -7.62 21.44
CA VAL A 234 22.29 -7.59 22.32
C VAL A 234 21.76 -7.35 23.73
N CYS A 235 22.06 -8.26 24.64
CA CYS A 235 21.71 -8.03 26.04
C CYS A 235 22.53 -6.85 26.57
N ILE A 236 21.83 -5.83 27.08
CA ILE A 236 22.42 -4.63 27.72
C ILE A 236 22.22 -4.64 29.23
N CYS A 237 21.88 -5.79 29.83
CA CYS A 237 21.72 -5.84 31.28
C CYS A 237 23.08 -5.62 31.96
N THR A 238 23.04 -5.01 33.14
CA THR A 238 24.24 -4.74 33.95
C THR A 238 25.00 -6.03 34.26
N GLN A 239 24.31 -7.15 34.47
CA GLN A 239 24.94 -8.44 34.76
C GLN A 239 25.79 -8.95 33.60
N HIS A 240 25.26 -8.99 32.37
CA HIS A 240 26.02 -9.41 31.19
C HIS A 240 27.14 -8.43 30.86
N GLN A 241 26.88 -7.13 30.98
CA GLN A 241 27.89 -6.11 30.70
C GLN A 241 29.02 -6.15 31.73
N ASN A 242 28.71 -6.28 33.03
CA ASN A 242 29.71 -6.39 34.09
C ASN A 242 30.57 -7.64 33.90
N PHE A 243 29.96 -8.79 33.58
CA PHE A 243 30.73 -10.01 33.31
C PHE A 243 31.69 -9.83 32.14
N LYS A 244 31.24 -9.22 31.04
CA LYS A 244 32.09 -8.92 29.90
C LYS A 244 33.25 -7.98 30.26
N THR A 245 32.97 -6.93 31.03
CA THR A 245 34.01 -6.01 31.52
C THR A 245 35.01 -6.71 32.44
N MET A 246 34.56 -7.60 33.33
CA MET A 246 35.45 -8.39 34.19
C MET A 246 36.32 -9.35 33.37
N PHE A 247 35.74 -10.03 32.37
CA PHE A 247 36.46 -10.91 31.45
C PHE A 247 37.57 -10.17 30.71
N ASP A 248 37.26 -8.98 30.18
CA ASP A 248 38.22 -8.13 29.46
C ASP A 248 39.33 -7.62 30.41
N ALA A 249 38.98 -7.24 31.65
CA ALA A 249 39.94 -6.73 32.63
C ALA A 249 40.96 -7.78 33.09
N VAL A 250 40.53 -9.03 33.29
CA VAL A 250 41.43 -10.14 33.68
C VAL A 250 42.30 -10.59 32.49
N ASN A 251 41.90 -10.27 31.26
CA ASN A 251 42.61 -10.65 30.03
C ASN A 251 42.88 -12.16 29.98
N LEU A 252 41.84 -12.97 30.24
CA LEU A 252 41.92 -14.43 30.25
C LEU A 252 42.54 -14.99 28.96
N VAL A 253 42.30 -14.31 27.83
CA VAL A 253 42.89 -14.63 26.52
C VAL A 253 44.42 -14.71 26.55
N LYS A 254 45.10 -13.96 27.42
CA LYS A 254 46.57 -14.03 27.58
C LYS A 254 47.00 -15.21 28.44
N TYR A 255 46.28 -15.48 29.53
CA TYR A 255 46.66 -16.47 30.53
C TYR A 255 46.31 -17.90 30.14
N THR A 256 45.26 -18.09 29.33
CA THR A 256 44.79 -19.40 28.88
C THR A 256 45.30 -19.78 27.49
N LYS A 257 46.34 -19.10 26.94
CA LYS A 257 46.88 -19.46 25.61
C LYS A 257 47.50 -20.85 25.59
N ASP A 258 48.15 -21.21 26.69
CA ASP A 258 48.94 -22.43 26.84
C ASP A 258 48.17 -23.53 27.59
N SER A 259 46.92 -23.29 27.98
CA SER A 259 46.09 -24.27 28.69
C SER A 259 45.36 -25.21 27.72
N ASP A 260 45.00 -26.40 28.18
CA ASP A 260 44.26 -27.41 27.40
C ASP A 260 42.94 -26.91 26.80
N ILE A 261 42.30 -25.91 27.43
CA ILE A 261 41.05 -25.29 26.96
C ILE A 261 41.23 -23.76 26.88
N PRO A 262 41.67 -23.22 25.73
CA PRO A 262 41.91 -21.79 25.59
C PRO A 262 40.60 -20.99 25.56
N ILE A 263 40.53 -19.94 26.35
CA ILE A 263 39.38 -19.04 26.46
C ILE A 263 39.66 -17.77 25.64
N GLN A 264 38.99 -17.61 24.49
CA GLN A 264 39.16 -16.44 23.62
C GLN A 264 38.03 -15.42 23.76
N LYS A 265 36.80 -15.91 23.97
CA LYS A 265 35.60 -15.11 24.16
C LYS A 265 34.91 -15.51 25.45
N TYR A 266 34.14 -14.60 26.02
CA TYR A 266 33.33 -14.88 27.21
C TYR A 266 32.36 -16.07 27.01
N GLN A 267 31.97 -16.36 25.76
CA GLN A 267 31.12 -17.50 25.42
C GLN A 267 31.84 -18.83 25.63
N ASP A 268 33.16 -18.88 25.56
CA ASP A 268 33.94 -20.11 25.76
C ASP A 268 33.87 -20.57 27.22
N CYS A 269 33.56 -19.66 28.15
CA CYS A 269 33.28 -20.00 29.55
C CYS A 269 32.08 -20.94 29.70
N PHE A 270 31.15 -20.98 28.74
CA PHE A 270 30.04 -21.94 28.77
C PHE A 270 30.50 -23.39 28.65
N ASN A 271 31.67 -23.68 28.07
CA ASN A 271 32.18 -25.05 27.93
C ASN A 271 32.47 -25.72 29.28
N PHE A 272 32.81 -24.91 30.29
CA PHE A 272 33.04 -25.36 31.67
C PHE A 272 31.72 -25.60 32.41
N LEU A 273 30.66 -24.89 32.03
CA LEU A 273 29.35 -24.91 32.72
C LEU A 273 28.33 -25.86 32.08
N LEU A 274 28.46 -26.13 30.77
CA LEU A 274 27.47 -26.86 29.99
C LEU A 274 28.06 -28.14 29.38
N CYS A 275 27.21 -29.10 29.04
CA CYS A 275 27.60 -30.27 28.26
C CYS A 275 28.17 -29.87 26.88
N LYS A 276 29.03 -30.74 26.30
CA LYS A 276 29.65 -30.54 24.98
C LYS A 276 28.62 -30.31 23.85
N HIS A 277 27.44 -30.91 23.99
CA HIS A 277 26.28 -30.68 23.14
C HIS A 277 25.12 -30.16 24.02
N PRO A 278 25.02 -28.84 24.23
CA PRO A 278 24.07 -28.28 25.18
C PRO A 278 22.65 -28.33 24.62
N LEU A 279 21.73 -28.93 25.39
CA LEU A 279 20.29 -28.88 25.14
C LEU A 279 19.68 -27.64 25.83
N PRO A 280 18.45 -27.22 25.48
CA PRO A 280 17.77 -26.11 26.16
C PRO A 280 17.75 -26.25 27.69
N ALA A 281 17.54 -27.46 28.21
CA ALA A 281 17.59 -27.78 29.64
C ALA A 281 18.96 -27.49 30.30
N CYS A 282 20.07 -27.54 29.55
CA CYS A 282 21.39 -27.18 30.06
C CYS A 282 21.48 -25.68 30.38
N TYR A 283 20.95 -24.83 29.49
CA TYR A 283 20.94 -23.37 29.68
C TYR A 283 20.01 -22.93 30.83
N LEU A 284 18.98 -23.73 31.12
CA LEU A 284 18.04 -23.52 32.23
C LEU A 284 18.54 -24.14 33.56
N ARG A 285 19.73 -24.75 33.60
CA ARG A 285 20.29 -25.50 34.74
C ARG A 285 19.42 -26.65 35.26
N GLU A 286 18.60 -27.22 34.38
CA GLU A 286 17.76 -28.40 34.67
C GLU A 286 18.52 -29.71 34.36
N CYS A 287 19.68 -29.63 33.72
CA CYS A 287 20.52 -30.78 33.41
C CYS A 287 21.33 -31.25 34.63
N GLN A 288 21.14 -32.51 35.04
CA GLN A 288 21.87 -33.13 36.14
C GLN A 288 23.37 -33.28 35.83
N LEU A 289 23.73 -33.64 34.59
CA LEU A 289 25.13 -33.81 34.16
C LEU A 289 25.94 -32.51 34.17
N CYS A 290 25.30 -31.36 33.94
CA CYS A 290 25.96 -30.05 34.01
C CYS A 290 26.24 -29.62 35.46
N ARG A 291 25.41 -30.09 36.40
CA ARG A 291 25.50 -29.70 37.81
C ARG A 291 26.73 -30.29 38.51
N GLU A 292 27.27 -31.38 37.97
CA GLU A 292 28.42 -32.11 38.52
C GLU A 292 29.76 -31.75 37.87
N LYS A 293 29.78 -30.87 36.85
CA LYS A 293 31.04 -30.41 36.25
C LYS A 293 31.86 -29.56 37.23
N GLU A 294 33.18 -29.68 37.15
CA GLU A 294 34.15 -28.87 37.92
C GLU A 294 33.78 -27.38 37.88
N SER A 295 33.88 -26.74 39.05
CA SER A 295 33.58 -25.32 39.18
C SER A 295 34.57 -24.55 38.32
N PHE A 296 34.07 -23.82 37.32
CA PHE A 296 34.85 -22.86 36.54
C PHE A 296 35.71 -21.94 37.43
N SER A 297 35.24 -21.64 38.64
CA SER A 297 35.98 -20.89 39.65
C SER A 297 37.29 -21.57 40.07
N ASP A 298 37.32 -22.89 40.23
CA ASP A 298 38.51 -23.62 40.68
C ASP A 298 39.56 -23.67 39.57
N HIS A 299 39.13 -23.91 38.33
CA HIS A 299 40.00 -23.83 37.15
C HIS A 299 40.61 -22.44 36.97
N LEU A 300 39.80 -21.39 37.08
CA LEU A 300 40.29 -20.01 37.02
C LEU A 300 41.25 -19.68 38.16
N ASN A 301 40.95 -20.10 39.38
CA ASN A 301 41.82 -19.87 40.53
C ASN A 301 43.18 -20.56 40.36
N SER A 302 43.23 -21.78 39.81
CA SER A 302 44.49 -22.47 39.50
C SER A 302 45.33 -21.66 38.50
N ILE A 303 44.72 -21.23 37.39
CA ILE A 303 45.41 -20.45 36.35
C ILE A 303 45.92 -19.12 36.90
N LEU A 304 45.09 -18.42 37.68
CA LEU A 304 45.44 -17.12 38.25
C LEU A 304 46.51 -17.25 39.36
N GLN A 305 46.52 -18.34 40.12
CA GLN A 305 47.57 -18.59 41.12
C GLN A 305 48.90 -18.97 40.47
N GLU A 306 48.88 -19.86 39.47
CA GLU A 306 50.09 -20.28 38.74
C GLU A 306 50.75 -19.12 37.99
N LYS A 307 49.96 -18.27 37.33
CA LYS A 307 50.47 -17.16 36.51
C LYS A 307 50.56 -15.83 37.27
N GLY A 308 49.80 -15.65 38.35
CA GLY A 308 49.86 -14.47 39.23
C GLY A 308 51.07 -14.47 40.17
N SER A 309 51.57 -15.66 40.52
CA SER A 309 52.85 -15.81 41.25
C SER A 309 54.08 -15.47 40.39
N ALA A 310 53.93 -15.47 39.06
CA ALA A 310 54.99 -15.12 38.12
C ALA A 310 55.08 -13.59 37.82
N SER A 311 54.17 -12.78 38.36
CA SER A 311 54.15 -11.31 38.18
C SER A 311 54.65 -10.51 39.39
N ASN A 312 55.31 -11.16 40.34
CA ASN A 312 56.12 -10.50 41.39
C ASN A 312 57.62 -10.76 41.16
N PHE A 313 58.15 -10.29 40.03
CA PHE A 313 59.57 -9.97 39.83
C PHE A 313 59.68 -8.88 38.75
#